data_AF-A0A085WAA3-F1
#
_entry.id   AF-A0A085WAA3-F1
#
_cell.length_a   1.000
_cell.length_b   1.000
_cell.length_c   1.000
_cell.angle_alpha   90.00
_cell.angle_beta   90.00
_cell.angle_gamma   90.00
#
_symmetry.space_group_name_H-M   'P 1'
#
loop_
_entity.id
_entity.type
_entity.pdbx_description
1 polymer ?
#
loop_
_entity_poly.entity_id
_entity_poly.type
_entity_poly.pdbx_seq_one_letter_code
_entity_poly.pdbx_strand_id
1 'polypeptide(L)'
;MSTSVAAFAVPATSRHASDDPLSEAMENLARALPERTDAAVLVDLLGDDLREGLDALGDVECHFADVLDAMRLPRPAPMTLVDVSDDQLVLERLEVIVGVVSSVRRRLSQAAGMMRQLPLPLGDS
;
A
#
# COMPACT_ATOMS: atom_id res chain seq x y z
N MET A 1 -14.67 3.02 -43.98
CA MET A 1 -13.32 2.51 -43.69
C MET A 1 -13.17 2.51 -42.19
N SER A 2 -13.17 1.31 -41.60
CA SER A 2 -13.04 1.09 -40.16
C SER A 2 -11.59 0.88 -39.81
N THR A 3 -11.12 1.52 -38.74
CA THR A 3 -9.97 1.04 -37.96
C THR A 3 -10.20 1.43 -36.51
N SER A 4 -10.70 0.47 -35.75
CA SER A 4 -10.79 0.50 -34.29
C SER A 4 -9.40 0.25 -33.73
N VAL A 5 -8.90 1.16 -32.89
CA VAL A 5 -7.67 0.93 -32.13
C VAL A 5 -8.09 0.60 -30.70
N ALA A 6 -8.13 -0.70 -30.41
CA ALA A 6 -8.24 -1.17 -29.02
C ALA A 6 -6.89 -0.89 -28.34
N ALA A 7 -6.89 0.02 -27.37
CA ALA A 7 -5.76 0.16 -26.44
C ALA A 7 -5.77 -1.08 -25.53
N PHE A 8 -4.71 -1.88 -25.63
CA PHE A 8 -4.44 -2.93 -24.66
C PHE A 8 -4.12 -2.27 -23.32
N ALA A 9 -5.06 -2.36 -22.37
CA ALA A 9 -4.72 -2.17 -20.97
C ALA A 9 -3.76 -3.30 -20.59
N VAL A 10 -2.52 -2.93 -20.24
CA VAL A 10 -1.59 -3.87 -19.62
C VAL A 10 -2.07 -4.07 -18.18
N PRO A 11 -2.47 -5.28 -17.76
CA PRO A 11 -2.75 -5.52 -16.36
C PRO A 11 -1.44 -5.38 -15.59
N ALA A 12 -1.39 -4.46 -14.62
CA ALA A 12 -0.26 -4.29 -13.73
C ALA A 12 -0.17 -5.39 -12.65
N THR A 13 -0.60 -6.62 -12.96
CA THR A 13 -0.70 -7.73 -11.99
C THR A 13 0.08 -8.97 -12.42
N SER A 14 1.24 -8.77 -13.08
CA SER A 14 2.14 -9.89 -13.43
C SER A 14 3.61 -9.46 -13.51
N ARG A 15 4.15 -8.86 -12.45
CA ARG A 15 5.61 -8.79 -12.26
C ARG A 15 6.00 -9.42 -10.93
N HIS A 16 6.50 -10.65 -11.05
CA HIS A 16 7.52 -11.28 -10.20
C HIS A 16 7.32 -11.21 -8.68
N ALA A 17 6.82 -12.31 -8.11
CA ALA A 17 6.86 -12.60 -6.68
C ALA A 17 8.29 -12.64 -6.06
N SER A 18 9.34 -12.37 -6.84
CA SER A 18 10.73 -12.26 -6.40
C SER A 18 11.25 -10.83 -6.25
N ASP A 19 10.46 -9.81 -6.59
CA ASP A 19 10.78 -8.37 -6.45
C ASP A 19 9.65 -7.64 -5.70
N ASP A 20 9.06 -8.25 -4.67
CA ASP A 20 8.09 -7.54 -3.80
C ASP A 20 8.84 -6.93 -2.61
N PRO A 21 9.08 -5.59 -2.60
CA PRO A 21 9.81 -4.93 -1.53
C PRO A 21 9.11 -5.06 -0.17
N LEU A 22 7.78 -5.22 -0.17
CA LEU A 22 7.02 -5.42 1.05
C LEU A 22 7.31 -6.79 1.65
N SER A 23 7.28 -7.85 0.82
CA SER A 23 7.62 -9.20 1.27
C SER A 23 9.04 -9.25 1.83
N GLU A 24 10.02 -8.65 1.15
CA GLU A 24 11.40 -8.58 1.65
C GLU A 24 11.48 -7.85 3.00
N ALA A 25 10.79 -6.71 3.13
CA ALA A 25 10.75 -5.95 4.38
C ALA A 25 10.10 -6.73 5.54
N MET A 26 9.01 -7.47 5.26
CA MET A 26 8.32 -8.28 6.27
C MET A 26 9.17 -9.48 6.71
N GLU A 27 9.87 -10.13 5.79
CA GLU A 27 10.81 -11.19 6.15
C GLU A 27 11.98 -10.66 6.99
N ASN A 28 12.54 -9.50 6.63
CA ASN A 28 13.58 -8.84 7.40
C ASN A 28 13.12 -8.55 8.83
N LEU A 29 11.88 -8.07 9.00
CA LEU A 29 11.29 -7.83 10.31
C LEU A 29 11.05 -9.13 11.09
N ALA A 30 10.51 -10.16 10.44
CA ALA A 30 10.26 -11.45 11.05
C ALA A 30 11.55 -12.08 11.62
N ARG A 31 12.66 -11.99 10.87
CA ARG A 31 13.98 -12.47 11.32
C ARG A 31 14.54 -11.70 12.52
N ALA A 32 14.10 -10.46 12.73
CA ALA A 32 14.54 -9.63 13.84
C ALA A 32 13.69 -9.78 15.11
N LEU A 33 12.57 -10.50 15.04
CA LEU A 33 11.64 -10.68 16.15
C LEU A 33 11.87 -12.03 16.86
N PRO A 34 11.43 -12.17 18.13
CA PRO A 34 11.49 -13.46 18.81
C PRO A 34 10.66 -14.51 18.07
N GLU A 35 11.15 -15.76 18.06
CA GLU A 35 10.43 -16.92 17.50
C GLU A 35 9.22 -17.30 18.38
N ARG A 36 8.15 -16.51 18.27
CA ARG A 36 6.89 -16.67 19.02
C ARG A 36 5.70 -16.40 18.11
N THR A 37 4.59 -17.08 18.40
CA THR A 37 3.36 -16.97 17.59
C THR A 37 2.79 -15.54 17.53
N ASP A 38 2.86 -14.80 18.64
CA ASP A 38 2.38 -13.41 18.67
C ASP A 38 3.24 -12.46 17.83
N ALA A 39 4.54 -12.74 17.67
CA ALA A 39 5.41 -12.01 16.76
C ALA A 39 5.09 -12.30 15.29
N ALA A 40 4.81 -13.56 14.93
CA ALA A 40 4.41 -13.93 13.57
C ALA A 40 3.09 -13.23 13.17
N VAL A 41 2.07 -13.29 14.03
CA VAL A 41 0.80 -12.61 13.81
C VAL A 41 0.98 -11.08 13.68
N LEU A 42 1.89 -10.49 14.46
CA LEU A 42 2.18 -9.07 14.35
C LEU A 42 2.73 -8.68 12.98
N VAL A 43 3.63 -9.51 12.42
CA VAL A 43 4.22 -9.30 11.09
C VAL A 43 3.15 -9.42 10.01
N ASP A 44 2.33 -10.47 10.04
CA ASP A 44 1.26 -10.67 9.06
C ASP A 44 0.32 -9.47 9.02
N LEU A 45 -0.15 -9.05 10.20
CA LEU A 45 -1.06 -7.92 10.29
C LEU A 45 -0.41 -6.58 9.90
N LEU A 46 0.90 -6.40 10.11
CA LEU A 46 1.61 -5.22 9.61
C LEU A 46 1.73 -5.26 8.08
N GLY A 47 1.98 -6.45 7.52
CA GLY A 47 1.97 -6.65 6.08
C GLY A 47 0.63 -6.29 5.46
N ASP A 48 -0.47 -6.73 6.06
CA ASP A 48 -1.83 -6.42 5.61
C ASP A 48 -2.14 -4.91 5.69
N ASP A 49 -1.82 -4.26 6.82
CA ASP A 49 -1.97 -2.81 6.95
C ASP A 49 -1.18 -2.07 5.84
N LEU A 50 0.05 -2.49 5.54
CA LEU A 50 0.89 -1.85 4.52
C LEU A 50 0.34 -2.07 3.11
N ARG A 51 -0.17 -3.26 2.78
CA ARG A 51 -0.83 -3.51 1.48
C ARG A 51 -2.06 -2.63 1.33
N GLU A 52 -2.92 -2.60 2.34
CA GLU A 52 -4.12 -1.77 2.33
C GLU A 52 -3.79 -0.29 2.16
N GLY A 53 -2.76 0.20 2.84
CA GLY A 53 -2.29 1.58 2.69
C GLY A 53 -1.76 1.90 1.29
N LEU A 54 -0.97 0.99 0.69
CA LEU A 54 -0.43 1.14 -0.66
C LEU A 54 -1.53 1.09 -1.71
N ASP A 55 -2.50 0.19 -1.56
CA ASP A 55 -3.65 0.09 -2.45
C ASP A 55 -4.50 1.37 -2.38
N ALA A 56 -4.77 1.88 -1.17
CA ALA A 56 -5.51 3.12 -0.99
C ALA A 56 -4.78 4.35 -1.58
N LEU A 57 -3.45 4.41 -1.46
CA LEU A 57 -2.64 5.44 -2.11
C LEU A 57 -2.71 5.35 -3.64
N GLY A 58 -2.71 4.13 -4.18
CA GLY A 58 -2.89 3.90 -5.61
C GLY A 58 -4.22 4.43 -6.14
N ASP A 59 -5.32 4.19 -5.43
CA ASP A 59 -6.65 4.73 -5.78
C ASP A 59 -6.66 6.28 -5.78
N VAL A 60 -5.99 6.91 -4.82
CA VAL A 60 -5.85 8.38 -4.77
C VAL A 60 -5.03 8.90 -5.95
N GLU A 61 -3.92 8.25 -6.28
CA GLU A 61 -3.09 8.60 -7.44
C GLU A 61 -3.89 8.48 -8.75
N CYS A 62 -4.64 7.39 -8.92
CA CYS A 62 -5.50 7.16 -10.07
C CYS A 62 -6.53 8.28 -10.25
N HIS A 63 -7.21 8.72 -9.19
CA HIS A 63 -8.15 9.84 -9.29
C HIS A 63 -7.49 11.11 -9.82
N PHE A 64 -6.32 11.49 -9.29
CA PHE A 64 -5.61 12.67 -9.79
C PHE A 64 -5.13 12.50 -11.23
N ALA A 65 -4.71 11.29 -11.62
CA ALA A 65 -4.37 10.99 -13.00
C ALA A 65 -5.59 11.18 -13.94
N ASP A 66 -6.76 10.70 -13.55
CA ASP A 66 -8.01 10.85 -14.31
C ASP A 66 -8.41 12.33 -14.47
N VAL A 67 -8.28 13.12 -13.40
CA VAL A 67 -8.52 14.58 -13.44
C VAL A 67 -7.54 15.27 -14.40
N LEU A 68 -6.25 14.92 -14.34
CA LEU A 68 -5.23 15.46 -15.23
C LEU A 68 -5.51 15.10 -16.70
N ASP A 69 -5.90 13.85 -16.97
CA ASP A 69 -6.18 13.38 -18.31
C ASP A 69 -7.44 14.05 -18.90
N ALA A 70 -8.48 14.27 -18.09
CA ALA A 70 -9.65 15.06 -18.50
C ALA A 70 -9.28 16.50 -18.87
N MET A 71 -8.38 17.14 -18.11
CA MET A 71 -7.93 18.51 -18.37
C MET A 71 -6.98 18.64 -19.57
N ARG A 72 -6.26 17.58 -19.92
CA ARG A 72 -5.33 17.55 -21.07
C ARG A 72 -6.02 17.50 -22.42
N LEU A 73 -7.32 17.23 -22.46
CA LEU A 73 -8.09 17.21 -23.70
C LEU A 73 -8.07 18.60 -24.37
N PRO A 74 -7.89 18.70 -25.70
CA PRO A 74 -7.87 19.99 -26.40
C PRO A 74 -9.14 20.82 -26.21
N ARG A 75 -10.26 20.16 -25.90
CA ARG A 75 -11.53 20.77 -25.50
C ARG A 75 -12.23 19.87 -24.48
N PRO A 76 -12.02 20.08 -23.17
CA PRO A 76 -12.65 19.27 -22.14
C PRO A 76 -14.18 19.39 -22.21
N ALA A 77 -14.88 18.25 -22.15
CA ALA A 77 -16.33 18.25 -22.10
C ALA A 77 -16.79 18.63 -20.69
N PRO A 78 -17.78 19.55 -20.53
CA PRO A 78 -18.24 19.95 -19.21
C PRO A 78 -18.70 18.78 -18.32
N MET A 79 -19.38 17.78 -18.90
CA MET A 79 -19.81 16.58 -18.17
C MET A 79 -18.61 15.77 -17.65
N THR A 80 -17.58 15.56 -18.48
CA THR A 80 -16.37 14.85 -18.05
C THR A 80 -15.69 15.54 -16.88
N LEU A 81 -15.67 16.89 -16.85
CA LEU A 81 -15.10 17.63 -15.72
C LEU A 81 -15.92 17.46 -14.43
N VAL A 82 -17.25 17.38 -14.54
CA VAL A 82 -18.12 17.10 -13.39
C VAL A 82 -17.91 15.68 -12.90
N ASP A 83 -17.86 14.71 -13.80
CA ASP A 83 -17.72 13.29 -13.46
C ASP A 83 -16.39 13.01 -12.74
N VAL A 84 -15.26 13.55 -13.24
CA VAL A 84 -13.95 13.38 -12.58
C VAL A 84 -13.78 14.24 -11.33
N SER A 85 -14.69 15.19 -11.08
CA SER A 85 -14.68 16.00 -9.85
C SER A 85 -15.34 15.28 -8.65
N ASP A 86 -15.94 14.12 -8.88
CA ASP A 86 -16.43 13.27 -7.79
C ASP A 86 -15.25 12.82 -6.92
N ASP A 87 -15.20 13.36 -5.70
CA ASP A 87 -14.12 13.17 -4.74
C ASP A 87 -14.47 12.13 -3.68
N GLN A 88 -15.67 11.54 -3.70
CA GLN A 88 -16.16 10.67 -2.64
C GLN A 88 -15.22 9.48 -2.39
N LEU A 89 -14.79 8.80 -3.46
CA LEU A 89 -13.86 7.68 -3.35
C LEU A 89 -12.51 8.12 -2.76
N VAL A 90 -11.98 9.28 -3.19
CA VAL A 90 -10.70 9.78 -2.68
C VAL A 90 -10.79 10.12 -1.20
N LEU A 91 -11.88 10.75 -0.76
CA LEU A 91 -12.10 11.08 0.64
C LEU A 91 -12.16 9.80 1.50
N GLU A 92 -12.87 8.77 1.04
CA GLU A 92 -12.92 7.47 1.70
C GLU A 92 -11.52 6.82 1.79
N ARG A 93 -10.74 6.85 0.70
CA ARG A 93 -9.38 6.32 0.69
C ARG A 93 -8.41 7.08 1.60
N LEU A 94 -8.55 8.39 1.69
CA LEU A 94 -7.76 9.19 2.63
C LEU A 94 -8.09 8.83 4.09
N GLU A 95 -9.35 8.55 4.42
CA GLU A 95 -9.74 8.06 5.75
C GLU A 95 -9.10 6.70 6.06
N VAL A 96 -9.12 5.77 5.11
CA VAL A 96 -8.44 4.48 5.22
C VAL A 96 -6.95 4.67 5.51
N ILE A 97 -6.27 5.54 4.75
CA ILE A 97 -4.84 5.83 4.94
C ILE A 97 -4.55 6.33 6.36
N VAL A 98 -5.38 7.22 6.92
CA VAL A 98 -5.23 7.70 8.30
C VAL A 98 -5.33 6.56 9.31
N GLY A 99 -6.27 5.64 9.10
CA GLY A 99 -6.44 4.42 9.90
C GLY A 99 -5.21 3.50 9.82
N VAL A 100 -4.76 3.20 8.61
CA VAL A 100 -3.58 2.37 8.34
C VAL A 100 -2.33 2.95 9.00
N VAL A 101 -2.04 4.24 8.82
CA VAL A 101 -0.86 4.90 9.42
C VAL A 101 -0.86 4.76 10.95
N SER A 102 -2.04 4.88 11.56
CA SER A 102 -2.20 4.71 13.01
C SER A 102 -1.93 3.27 13.46
N SER A 103 -2.40 2.28 12.70
CA SER A 103 -2.16 0.85 12.94
C SER A 103 -0.69 0.47 12.75
N VAL A 104 -0.05 0.93 11.66
CA VAL A 104 1.39 0.76 11.39
C VAL A 104 2.22 1.28 12.56
N ARG A 105 1.98 2.52 13.01
CA ARG A 105 2.70 3.10 14.15
C ARG A 105 2.58 2.24 15.41
N ARG A 106 1.38 1.74 15.70
CA ARG A 106 1.13 0.87 16.86
C ARG A 106 1.90 -0.44 16.76
N ARG A 107 1.87 -1.09 15.60
CA ARG A 107 2.54 -2.38 15.38
C ARG A 107 4.05 -2.27 15.39
N LEU A 108 4.61 -1.21 14.78
CA LEU A 108 6.04 -0.94 14.86
C LEU A 108 6.49 -0.71 16.31
N SER A 109 5.67 -0.01 17.11
CA SER A 109 5.94 0.16 18.54
C SER A 109 5.90 -1.16 19.31
N GLN A 110 4.99 -2.08 18.95
CA GLN A 110 4.92 -3.43 19.52
C GLN A 110 6.13 -4.27 19.12
N ALA A 111 6.51 -4.26 17.84
CA ALA A 111 7.69 -4.96 17.34
C ALA A 111 8.97 -4.49 18.05
N ALA A 112 9.16 -3.18 18.18
CA ALA A 112 10.28 -2.60 18.94
C ALA A 112 10.24 -2.97 20.44
N GLY A 113 9.05 -3.19 21.01
CA GLY A 113 8.89 -3.74 22.35
C GLY A 113 9.38 -5.19 22.44
N MET A 114 8.99 -6.03 21.49
CA MET A 114 9.40 -7.44 21.42
C MET A 114 10.91 -7.60 21.19
N MET A 115 11.51 -6.80 20.31
CA MET A 115 12.96 -6.82 20.06
C MET A 115 13.78 -6.52 21.32
N ARG A 116 13.30 -5.63 22.19
CA ARG A 116 13.98 -5.30 23.46
C ARG A 116 13.90 -6.41 24.51
N GLN A 117 13.03 -7.40 24.31
CA GLN A 117 12.87 -8.53 25.22
C GLN A 117 13.76 -9.72 24.83
N LEU A 118 14.49 -9.65 23.70
CA LEU A 118 15.46 -10.69 23.34
C LEU A 118 16.56 -10.73 24.41
N PRO A 119 16.85 -11.90 25.00
CA PRO A 119 17.99 -12.06 25.90
C PRO A 119 19.28 -11.67 25.17
N LEU A 120 20.14 -10.85 25.80
CA LEU A 120 21.51 -10.67 25.31
C LEU A 120 22.20 -12.04 25.26
N PRO A 121 23.01 -12.34 24.23
CA PRO A 121 23.78 -13.58 24.20
C PRO A 121 24.64 -13.62 25.45
N LEU A 122 24.50 -14.70 26.23
CA LEU A 122 25.38 -14.98 27.35
C LEU A 122 26.79 -15.11 26.78
N GLY A 123 27.62 -14.08 27.00
CA GLY A 123 29.04 -14.16 26.69
C GLY A 123 29.64 -15.30 27.52
N ASP A 124 30.16 -16.31 26.84
CA ASP A 124 30.93 -17.40 27.47
C ASP A 124 32.05 -16.76 28.30
N SER A 125 32.00 -17.01 29.61
CA SER A 125 33.04 -16.65 30.59
C SER A 125 34.08 -17.74 30.71
#